data_AF-A0A418GMP9-F1
#
_entry.id   AF-A0A418GMP9-F1
#
_cell.length_a   1.000
_cell.length_b   1.000
_cell.length_c   1.000
_cell.angle_alpha   90.00
_cell.angle_beta   90.00
_cell.angle_gamma   90.00
#
_symmetry.space_group_name_H-M   'P 1'
#
loop_
_entity.id
_entity.type
_entity.pdbx_description
1 polymer ?
#
loop_
_entity_poly.entity_id
_entity_poly.type
_entity_poly.pdbx_seq_one_letter_code
_entity_poly.pdbx_strand_id
1 'polypeptide(L)'
;SYYCTCTRARIQSIGGIYDGHCRDLHHGPDNAAVRIRQQHPVTQFTDLLRGIIHADEKLAREDFIIHRRDGLFAYNLAVVVDDHFQGVSEIVRGADLIEPTVRQISLYQLFGWKVPDYIHLPLALNPQGAKLSKQNHAPALPKGDPRPVLIAALHFLGQQVETHWQDFSVEQILQSAVKNWTLTAVPESAIVNSTFSNASC
;
A
#
# COMPACT_ATOMS: atom_id res chain seq x y z
N SER A 1 -21.52 -10.84 0.75
CA SER A 1 -21.15 -10.35 -0.60
C SER A 1 -22.35 -10.50 -1.53
N TYR A 2 -22.25 -10.03 -2.77
CA TYR A 2 -23.25 -10.27 -3.82
C TYR A 2 -22.61 -10.21 -5.21
N TYR A 3 -23.33 -10.73 -6.20
CA TYR A 3 -22.90 -10.73 -7.61
C TYR A 3 -23.36 -9.46 -8.32
N CYS A 4 -22.44 -8.83 -9.04
CA CYS A 4 -22.64 -7.58 -9.77
C CYS A 4 -22.40 -7.79 -11.26
N THR A 5 -23.42 -7.55 -12.07
CA THR A 5 -23.39 -7.70 -13.53
C THR A 5 -23.15 -6.37 -14.28
N CYS A 6 -23.06 -5.25 -13.54
CA CYS A 6 -22.81 -3.92 -14.11
C CYS A 6 -21.55 -3.86 -14.98
N THR A 7 -21.63 -3.12 -16.08
CA THR A 7 -20.49 -2.88 -16.98
C THR A 7 -19.60 -1.77 -16.47
N ARG A 8 -18.32 -1.76 -16.88
CA ARG A 8 -17.40 -0.64 -16.59
C ARG A 8 -17.94 0.69 -17.11
N ALA A 9 -18.56 0.69 -18.29
CA ALA A 9 -19.18 1.88 -18.88
C ALA A 9 -20.26 2.49 -17.96
N ARG A 10 -21.12 1.67 -17.35
CA ARG A 10 -22.10 2.13 -16.36
C ARG A 10 -21.43 2.75 -15.13
N ILE A 11 -20.38 2.12 -14.60
CA ILE A 11 -19.69 2.66 -13.42
C ILE A 11 -19.05 4.01 -13.74
N GLN A 12 -18.46 4.15 -14.94
CA GLN A 12 -17.89 5.42 -15.38
C GLN A 12 -18.95 6.51 -15.57
N SER A 13 -20.13 6.19 -16.12
CA SER A 13 -21.20 7.18 -16.33
C SER A 13 -21.77 7.76 -15.04
N ILE A 14 -21.60 7.09 -13.89
CA ILE A 14 -22.04 7.56 -12.57
C ILE A 14 -20.89 8.17 -11.73
N GLY A 15 -19.74 8.47 -12.36
CA GLY A 15 -18.60 9.11 -11.68
C GLY A 15 -17.55 8.15 -11.13
N GLY A 16 -17.55 6.89 -11.56
CA GLY A 16 -16.48 5.92 -11.28
C GLY A 16 -16.62 5.14 -9.96
N ILE A 17 -17.57 5.51 -9.10
CA ILE A 17 -17.82 4.85 -7.81
C ILE A 17 -19.14 4.09 -7.89
N TYR A 18 -19.14 2.84 -7.43
CA TYR A 18 -20.34 2.02 -7.47
C TYR A 18 -21.44 2.49 -6.52
N ASP A 19 -22.67 2.45 -7.02
CA ASP A 19 -23.89 2.93 -6.35
C ASP A 19 -24.68 1.82 -5.63
N GLY A 20 -24.14 0.60 -5.54
CA GLY A 20 -24.84 -0.52 -4.89
C GLY A 20 -25.98 -1.13 -5.71
N HIS A 21 -26.07 -0.86 -7.01
CA HIS A 21 -27.18 -1.26 -7.87
C HIS A 21 -27.63 -2.73 -7.75
N CYS A 22 -26.69 -3.67 -7.66
CA CYS A 22 -26.95 -5.11 -7.62
C CYS A 22 -27.09 -5.67 -6.19
N ARG A 23 -26.99 -4.82 -5.16
CA ARG A 23 -26.86 -5.22 -3.75
C ARG A 23 -27.96 -6.16 -3.28
N ASP A 24 -29.19 -5.92 -3.72
CA ASP A 24 -30.37 -6.70 -3.33
C ASP A 24 -31.08 -7.34 -4.55
N LEU A 25 -30.41 -7.43 -5.70
CA LEU A 25 -30.96 -8.00 -6.94
C LEU A 25 -30.79 -9.53 -7.06
N HIS A 26 -30.03 -10.15 -6.16
CA HIS A 26 -29.84 -11.61 -6.10
C HIS A 26 -29.41 -12.26 -7.42
N HIS A 27 -28.56 -11.59 -8.19
CA HIS A 27 -27.98 -12.17 -9.41
C HIS A 27 -27.17 -13.44 -9.12
N GLY A 28 -27.09 -14.34 -10.10
CA GLY A 28 -26.20 -15.50 -10.06
C GLY A 28 -24.73 -15.15 -10.35
N PRO A 29 -23.82 -16.14 -10.23
CA PRO A 29 -22.39 -15.94 -10.47
C PRO A 29 -22.02 -15.79 -11.96
N ASP A 30 -22.92 -16.18 -12.86
CA ASP A 30 -22.64 -16.19 -14.28
C ASP A 30 -22.31 -14.78 -14.79
N ASN A 31 -21.13 -14.66 -15.39
CA ASN A 31 -20.60 -13.44 -15.97
C ASN A 31 -20.71 -12.21 -15.02
N ALA A 32 -20.47 -12.41 -13.72
CA ALA A 32 -20.56 -11.39 -12.69
C ALA A 32 -19.22 -11.16 -11.97
N ALA A 33 -19.02 -9.94 -11.47
CA ALA A 33 -18.03 -9.69 -10.43
C ALA A 33 -18.64 -9.98 -9.04
N VAL A 34 -17.81 -10.29 -8.05
CA VAL A 34 -18.24 -10.34 -6.65
C VAL A 34 -17.85 -9.03 -5.97
N ARG A 35 -18.84 -8.37 -5.36
CA ARG A 35 -18.65 -7.19 -4.53
C ARG A 35 -18.88 -7.52 -3.07
N ILE A 36 -18.15 -6.85 -2.18
CA ILE A 36 -18.41 -6.91 -0.75
C ILE A 36 -19.73 -6.20 -0.45
N ARG A 37 -20.43 -6.62 0.61
CA ARG A 37 -21.61 -5.90 1.13
C ARG A 37 -21.20 -5.21 2.41
N GLN A 38 -20.74 -3.98 2.32
CA GLN A 38 -20.29 -3.21 3.48
C GLN A 38 -21.45 -2.99 4.46
N GLN A 39 -21.13 -3.06 5.76
CA GLN A 39 -22.07 -2.79 6.85
C GLN A 39 -21.73 -1.45 7.52
N HIS A 40 -20.52 -1.34 8.07
CA HIS A 40 -19.99 -0.14 8.72
C HIS A 40 -18.63 0.19 8.11
N PRO A 41 -18.58 0.89 6.96
CA PRO A 41 -17.32 1.20 6.31
C PRO A 41 -16.40 2.00 7.21
N VAL A 42 -15.14 1.61 7.25
CA VAL A 42 -14.07 2.36 7.92
C VAL A 42 -13.70 3.55 7.04
N THR A 43 -13.62 4.75 7.61
CA THR A 43 -13.22 5.99 6.90
C THR A 43 -11.96 6.63 7.48
N GLN A 44 -11.47 6.10 8.60
CA GLN A 44 -10.25 6.55 9.26
C GLN A 44 -9.53 5.36 9.90
N PHE A 45 -8.21 5.45 10.03
CA PHE A 45 -7.42 4.43 10.73
C PHE A 45 -6.20 5.05 11.40
N THR A 46 -5.62 4.31 12.34
CA THR A 46 -4.36 4.69 13.00
C THR A 46 -3.18 4.11 12.25
N ASP A 47 -2.25 4.97 11.86
CA ASP A 47 -0.93 4.63 11.39
C ASP A 47 0.08 4.94 12.50
N LEU A 48 0.96 4.00 12.83
CA LEU A 48 1.89 4.16 13.96
C LEU A 48 2.98 5.21 13.69
N LEU A 49 3.20 5.59 12.43
CA LEU A 49 4.11 6.67 12.04
C LEU A 49 3.38 8.00 11.81
N ARG A 50 2.24 7.96 11.14
CA ARG A 50 1.52 9.17 10.65
C ARG A 50 0.34 9.60 11.52
N GLY A 51 0.01 8.84 12.56
CA GLY A 51 -1.15 9.10 13.40
C GLY A 51 -2.47 8.73 12.71
N ILE A 52 -3.54 9.46 13.03
CA ILE A 52 -4.87 9.18 12.48
C ILE A 52 -4.97 9.72 11.05
N ILE A 53 -5.21 8.82 10.09
CA ILE A 53 -5.42 9.14 8.69
C ILE A 53 -6.92 9.09 8.37
N HIS A 54 -7.40 10.09 7.64
CA HIS A 54 -8.75 10.16 7.09
C HIS A 54 -8.69 9.86 5.59
N ALA A 55 -9.42 8.84 5.14
CA ALA A 55 -9.46 8.43 3.74
C ALA A 55 -10.56 9.17 2.97
N ASP A 56 -10.54 9.09 1.62
CA ASP A 56 -11.68 9.55 0.81
C ASP A 56 -12.95 8.78 1.17
N GLU A 57 -13.95 9.47 1.72
CA GLU A 57 -15.17 8.81 2.21
C GLU A 57 -15.95 8.08 1.12
N LYS A 58 -15.99 8.62 -0.11
CA LYS A 58 -16.77 8.00 -1.19
C LYS A 58 -16.14 6.68 -1.61
N LEU A 59 -14.81 6.64 -1.70
CA LEU A 59 -14.07 5.41 -1.98
C LEU A 59 -14.14 4.44 -0.80
N ALA A 60 -14.00 4.92 0.43
CA ALA A 60 -14.05 4.10 1.63
C ALA A 60 -15.38 3.37 1.80
N ARG A 61 -16.50 4.05 1.48
CA ARG A 61 -17.87 3.54 1.63
C ARG A 61 -18.35 2.65 0.48
N GLU A 62 -17.60 2.57 -0.62
CA GLU A 62 -17.99 1.73 -1.78
C GLU A 62 -18.08 0.25 -1.39
N ASP A 63 -19.11 -0.44 -1.90
CA ASP A 63 -19.13 -1.90 -2.01
C ASP A 63 -18.11 -2.36 -3.08
N PHE A 64 -16.83 -2.38 -2.72
CA PHE A 64 -15.72 -2.66 -3.63
C PHE A 64 -15.69 -4.11 -4.13
N ILE A 65 -14.99 -4.32 -5.26
CA ILE A 65 -14.83 -5.64 -5.88
C ILE A 65 -13.84 -6.48 -5.07
N ILE A 66 -14.21 -7.73 -4.80
CA ILE A 66 -13.35 -8.75 -4.17
C ILE A 66 -12.97 -9.88 -5.14
N HIS A 67 -13.78 -10.10 -6.17
CA HIS A 67 -13.47 -11.00 -7.29
C HIS A 67 -13.94 -10.37 -8.60
N ARG A 68 -13.01 -10.23 -9.56
CA ARG A 68 -13.29 -9.55 -10.82
C ARG A 68 -14.07 -10.45 -11.76
N ARG A 69 -14.84 -9.83 -12.66
CA ARG A 69 -15.61 -10.53 -13.71
C ARG A 69 -14.75 -11.37 -14.66
N ASP A 70 -13.47 -11.04 -14.80
CA ASP A 70 -12.48 -11.81 -15.58
C ASP A 70 -11.82 -12.95 -14.79
N GLY A 71 -12.30 -13.25 -13.58
CA GLY A 71 -11.87 -14.39 -12.77
C GLY A 71 -10.70 -14.10 -11.83
N LEU A 72 -10.09 -12.91 -11.88
CA LEU A 72 -8.98 -12.56 -10.99
C LEU A 72 -9.47 -12.12 -9.61
N PHE A 73 -8.85 -12.64 -8.54
CA PHE A 73 -9.06 -12.15 -7.18
C PHE A 73 -8.56 -10.71 -7.03
N ALA A 74 -9.30 -9.88 -6.30
CA ALA A 74 -8.89 -8.51 -6.05
C ALA A 74 -7.77 -8.45 -5.01
N TYR A 75 -6.85 -7.51 -5.18
CA TYR A 75 -5.74 -7.29 -4.25
C TYR A 75 -6.19 -7.16 -2.78
N ASN A 76 -7.25 -6.38 -2.52
CA ASN A 76 -7.77 -6.19 -1.16
C ASN A 76 -8.26 -7.49 -0.51
N LEU A 77 -8.77 -8.45 -1.28
CA LEU A 77 -9.16 -9.75 -0.75
C LEU A 77 -7.92 -10.60 -0.48
N ALA A 78 -7.04 -10.73 -1.46
CA ALA A 78 -5.85 -11.58 -1.35
C ALA A 78 -4.97 -11.15 -0.17
N VAL A 79 -4.65 -9.86 -0.06
CA VAL A 79 -3.75 -9.35 0.99
C VAL A 79 -4.31 -9.60 2.39
N VAL A 80 -5.61 -9.37 2.62
CA VAL A 80 -6.23 -9.57 3.93
C VAL A 80 -6.27 -11.05 4.32
N VAL A 81 -6.53 -11.93 3.35
CA VAL A 81 -6.56 -13.37 3.59
C VAL A 81 -5.15 -13.90 3.87
N ASP A 82 -4.15 -13.51 3.07
CA ASP A 82 -2.78 -13.99 3.21
C ASP A 82 -2.11 -13.46 4.49
N ASP A 83 -2.27 -12.17 4.79
CA ASP A 83 -1.75 -11.57 6.04
C ASP A 83 -2.35 -12.26 7.28
N HIS A 84 -3.66 -12.50 7.27
CA HIS A 84 -4.32 -13.24 8.35
C HIS A 84 -3.80 -14.67 8.47
N PHE A 85 -3.69 -15.38 7.34
CA PHE A 85 -3.21 -16.76 7.31
C PHE A 85 -1.77 -16.88 7.84
N GLN A 86 -0.91 -15.90 7.51
CA GLN A 86 0.48 -15.85 7.97
C GLN A 86 0.63 -15.30 9.40
N GLY A 87 -0.45 -14.81 10.03
CA GLY A 87 -0.41 -14.24 11.37
C GLY A 87 0.30 -12.89 11.45
N VAL A 88 0.27 -12.09 10.37
CA VAL A 88 0.86 -10.75 10.33
C VAL A 88 0.21 -9.86 11.38
N SER A 89 1.02 -9.28 12.27
CA SER A 89 0.55 -8.39 13.34
C SER A 89 0.66 -6.91 13.01
N GLU A 90 1.62 -6.53 12.17
CA GLU A 90 1.90 -5.15 11.77
C GLU A 90 2.30 -5.13 10.29
N ILE A 91 1.70 -4.23 9.51
CA ILE A 91 1.92 -4.06 8.08
C ILE A 91 2.75 -2.79 7.85
N VAL A 92 4.00 -2.98 7.45
CA VAL A 92 4.92 -1.89 7.07
C VAL A 92 5.05 -1.84 5.54
N ARG A 93 4.53 -0.79 4.89
CA ARG A 93 4.48 -0.69 3.41
C ARG A 93 4.58 0.75 2.90
N GLY A 94 4.63 0.94 1.58
CA GLY A 94 4.74 2.27 0.97
C GLY A 94 3.48 3.13 1.11
N ALA A 95 3.65 4.46 1.17
CA ALA A 95 2.57 5.45 1.25
C ALA A 95 1.56 5.42 0.08
N ASP A 96 1.90 4.80 -1.05
CA ASP A 96 0.97 4.60 -2.16
C ASP A 96 -0.20 3.67 -1.84
N LEU A 97 -0.09 2.89 -0.75
CA LEU A 97 -1.10 1.96 -0.28
C LEU A 97 -1.91 2.48 0.93
N ILE A 98 -1.82 3.77 1.25
CA ILE A 98 -2.61 4.40 2.32
C ILE A 98 -4.12 4.28 2.02
N GLU A 99 -4.58 4.73 0.84
CA GLU A 99 -6.01 4.77 0.50
C GLU A 99 -6.72 3.40 0.57
N PRO A 100 -6.15 2.29 0.04
CA PRO A 100 -6.76 0.96 0.19
C PRO A 100 -6.89 0.45 1.63
N THR A 101 -6.16 1.02 2.59
CA THR A 101 -6.07 0.49 3.97
C THR A 101 -7.44 0.41 4.64
N VAL A 102 -8.27 1.46 4.54
CA VAL A 102 -9.59 1.46 5.18
C VAL A 102 -10.53 0.38 4.62
N ARG A 103 -10.39 0.04 3.33
CA ARG A 103 -11.14 -1.07 2.71
C ARG A 103 -10.67 -2.43 3.23
N GLN A 104 -9.37 -2.59 3.44
CA GLN A 104 -8.79 -3.80 4.01
C GLN A 104 -9.21 -3.98 5.47
N ILE A 105 -9.17 -2.91 6.28
CA ILE A 105 -9.66 -2.93 7.66
C ILE A 105 -11.16 -3.28 7.71
N SER A 106 -11.96 -2.67 6.84
CA SER A 106 -13.39 -3.02 6.72
C SER A 106 -13.59 -4.51 6.42
N LEU A 107 -12.71 -5.10 5.59
CA LEU A 107 -12.76 -6.52 5.28
C LEU A 107 -12.36 -7.41 6.47
N TYR A 108 -11.29 -7.06 7.21
CA TYR A 108 -10.93 -7.73 8.47
C TYR A 108 -12.11 -7.74 9.45
N GLN A 109 -12.78 -6.60 9.62
CA GLN A 109 -13.95 -6.48 10.50
C GLN A 109 -15.12 -7.36 10.05
N LEU A 110 -15.39 -7.42 8.74
CA LEU A 110 -16.44 -8.28 8.18
C LEU A 110 -16.15 -9.77 8.36
N PHE A 111 -14.87 -10.17 8.35
CA PHE A 111 -14.47 -11.55 8.66
C PHE A 111 -14.41 -11.86 10.15
N GLY A 112 -14.52 -10.85 11.03
CA GLY A 112 -14.36 -11.02 12.47
C GLY A 112 -12.91 -11.31 12.88
N TRP A 113 -11.94 -10.87 12.07
CA TRP A 113 -10.52 -11.07 12.32
C TRP A 113 -9.90 -9.88 13.04
N LYS A 114 -8.77 -10.14 13.74
CA LYS A 114 -7.98 -9.08 14.36
C LYS A 114 -7.38 -8.19 13.27
N VAL A 115 -7.61 -6.89 13.38
CA VAL A 115 -6.99 -5.89 12.51
C VAL A 115 -5.50 -5.73 12.92
N PRO A 116 -4.55 -5.78 11.96
CA PRO A 116 -3.13 -5.53 12.24
C PRO A 116 -2.85 -4.04 12.44
N ASP A 117 -1.70 -3.73 13.02
CA ASP A 117 -1.18 -2.36 13.05
C ASP A 117 -0.63 -1.95 11.66
N TYR A 118 -0.53 -0.65 11.40
CA TYR A 118 -0.11 -0.14 10.09
C TYR A 118 0.99 0.92 10.20
N ILE A 119 1.98 0.86 9.33
CA ILE A 119 3.00 1.90 9.09
C ILE A 119 3.14 2.12 7.59
N HIS A 120 2.94 3.37 7.14
CA HIS A 120 3.14 3.76 5.76
C HIS A 120 4.42 4.58 5.57
N LEU A 121 5.46 3.93 5.03
CA LEU A 121 6.77 4.50 4.72
C LEU A 121 6.69 5.63 3.69
N PRO A 122 7.61 6.61 3.73
CA PRO A 122 7.62 7.76 2.83
C PRO A 122 7.63 7.35 1.37
N LEU A 123 6.98 8.18 0.55
CA LEU A 123 7.01 8.02 -0.88
C LEU A 123 8.37 8.47 -1.43
N ALA A 124 8.97 7.63 -2.26
CA ALA A 124 10.17 7.97 -3.01
C ALA A 124 9.84 9.03 -4.07
N LEU A 125 10.33 10.26 -3.90
CA LEU A 125 10.18 11.35 -4.88
C LEU A 125 11.50 11.56 -5.64
N ASN A 126 11.42 11.93 -6.92
CA ASN A 126 12.58 12.39 -7.66
C ASN A 126 12.99 13.82 -7.23
N PRO A 127 14.16 14.34 -7.68
CA PRO A 127 14.60 15.70 -7.33
C PRO A 127 13.62 16.81 -7.73
N GLN A 128 12.73 16.55 -8.71
CA GLN A 128 11.68 17.47 -9.16
C GLN A 128 10.37 17.33 -8.37
N GLY A 129 10.34 16.49 -7.32
CA GLY A 129 9.15 16.27 -6.47
C GLY A 129 8.10 15.31 -7.07
N ALA A 130 8.36 14.71 -8.22
CA ALA A 130 7.46 13.73 -8.81
C ALA A 130 7.66 12.33 -8.22
N LYS A 131 6.57 11.58 -8.06
CA LYS A 131 6.58 10.19 -7.56
C LYS A 131 7.49 9.32 -8.43
N LEU A 132 8.46 8.66 -7.82
CA LEU A 132 9.18 7.55 -8.46
C LEU A 132 8.21 6.38 -8.59
N SER A 133 7.85 6.05 -9.83
CA SER A 133 6.99 4.92 -10.14
C SER A 133 7.57 4.16 -11.33
N LYS A 134 7.18 2.89 -11.50
CA LYS A 134 7.56 2.10 -12.68
C LYS A 134 7.12 2.75 -13.99
N GLN A 135 6.09 3.61 -13.97
CA GLN A 135 5.67 4.39 -15.13
C GLN A 135 6.65 5.54 -15.46
N ASN A 136 7.44 6.00 -14.49
CA ASN A 136 8.43 7.06 -14.64
C ASN A 136 9.87 6.53 -14.81
N HIS A 137 10.02 5.33 -15.38
CA HIS A 137 11.32 4.72 -15.66
C HIS A 137 12.24 4.61 -14.42
N ALA A 138 11.72 4.20 -13.26
CA ALA A 138 12.59 3.93 -12.11
C ALA A 138 13.65 2.86 -12.49
N PRO A 139 14.96 3.14 -12.32
CA PRO A 139 16.01 2.18 -12.67
C PRO A 139 15.91 0.94 -11.77
N ALA A 140 16.30 -0.21 -12.31
CA ALA A 140 16.49 -1.40 -11.49
C ALA A 140 17.58 -1.15 -10.45
N LEU A 141 17.50 -1.84 -9.30
CA LEU A 141 18.58 -1.81 -8.33
C LEU A 141 19.90 -2.23 -9.00
N PRO A 142 21.03 -1.55 -8.70
CA PRO A 142 22.34 -1.93 -9.22
C PRO A 142 22.66 -3.40 -8.94
N LYS A 143 23.26 -4.10 -9.91
CA LYS A 143 23.73 -5.48 -9.75
C LYS A 143 25.09 -5.58 -9.06
N GLY A 144 25.76 -4.44 -8.86
CA GLY A 144 27.09 -4.36 -8.24
C GLY A 144 27.02 -4.35 -6.73
N ASP A 145 27.97 -3.65 -6.10
CA ASP A 145 28.01 -3.49 -4.64
C ASP A 145 26.70 -2.87 -4.11
N PRO A 146 25.93 -3.56 -3.25
CA PRO A 146 24.67 -3.06 -2.73
C PRO A 146 24.85 -2.06 -1.58
N ARG A 147 26.05 -1.96 -0.98
CA ARG A 147 26.29 -1.15 0.22
C ARG A 147 25.95 0.34 0.02
N PRO A 148 26.35 1.02 -1.07
CA PRO A 148 25.97 2.42 -1.31
C PRO A 148 24.44 2.61 -1.38
N VAL A 149 23.73 1.63 -1.97
CA VAL A 149 22.28 1.67 -2.11
C VAL A 149 21.59 1.47 -0.77
N LEU A 150 22.12 0.56 0.04
CA LEU A 150 21.63 0.32 1.40
C LEU A 150 21.82 1.56 2.28
N ILE A 151 22.98 2.22 2.20
CA ILE A 151 23.24 3.48 2.91
C ILE A 151 22.27 4.58 2.44
N ALA A 152 22.02 4.70 1.13
CA ALA A 152 21.05 5.65 0.60
C ALA A 152 19.62 5.35 1.09
N ALA A 153 19.23 4.08 1.20
CA ALA A 153 17.93 3.68 1.72
C ALA A 153 17.79 3.98 3.22
N LEU A 154 18.82 3.75 4.02
CA LEU A 154 18.84 4.11 5.45
C LEU A 154 18.72 5.62 5.64
N HIS A 155 19.47 6.40 4.86
CA HIS A 155 19.38 7.86 4.86
C HIS A 155 17.98 8.34 4.45
N PHE A 156 17.37 7.72 3.43
CA PHE A 156 15.99 8.01 3.01
C PHE A 156 14.97 7.74 4.13
N LEU A 157 15.19 6.70 4.93
CA LEU A 157 14.37 6.37 6.10
C LEU A 157 14.74 7.22 7.33
N GLY A 158 15.58 8.25 7.21
CA GLY A 158 16.00 9.11 8.31
C GLY A 158 16.86 8.41 9.36
N GLN A 159 17.43 7.25 9.04
CA GLN A 159 18.22 6.46 9.97
C GLN A 159 19.67 6.93 10.01
N GLN A 160 20.36 6.62 11.11
CA GLN A 160 21.80 6.85 11.22
C GLN A 160 22.55 6.01 10.18
N VAL A 161 23.53 6.62 9.52
CA VAL A 161 24.34 5.98 8.47
C VAL A 161 25.83 6.14 8.75
N GLU A 162 26.57 5.06 8.51
CA GLU A 162 28.03 5.06 8.63
C GLU A 162 28.66 5.66 7.36
N THR A 163 29.48 6.70 7.51
CA THR A 163 30.10 7.42 6.38
C THR A 163 31.20 6.59 5.70
N HIS A 164 31.82 5.66 6.42
CA HIS A 164 32.88 4.77 5.93
C HIS A 164 32.37 3.34 5.71
N TRP A 165 31.21 3.20 5.05
CA TRP A 165 30.57 1.92 4.77
C TRP A 165 31.45 0.93 3.98
N GLN A 166 32.53 1.40 3.33
CA GLN A 166 33.49 0.57 2.61
C GLN A 166 34.17 -0.46 3.51
N ASP A 167 34.34 -0.12 4.79
CA ASP A 167 35.00 -0.97 5.81
C ASP A 167 34.06 -2.04 6.39
N PHE A 168 32.77 -2.01 6.01
CA PHE A 168 31.74 -2.88 6.57
C PHE A 168 31.12 -3.79 5.51
N SER A 169 30.72 -4.99 5.94
CA SER A 169 29.88 -5.89 5.15
C SER A 169 28.41 -5.42 5.17
N VAL A 170 27.61 -5.94 4.25
CA VAL A 170 26.16 -5.68 4.21
C VAL A 170 25.50 -6.08 5.53
N GLU A 171 25.88 -7.23 6.08
CA GLU A 171 25.35 -7.76 7.34
C GLU A 171 25.70 -6.85 8.51
N GLN A 172 26.91 -6.31 8.57
CA GLN A 172 27.32 -5.37 9.62
C GLN A 172 26.52 -4.06 9.55
N ILE A 173 26.33 -3.52 8.35
CA ILE A 173 25.49 -2.32 8.14
C ILE A 173 24.06 -2.59 8.60
N LEU A 174 23.46 -3.73 8.23
CA LEU A 174 22.09 -4.08 8.65
C LEU A 174 21.99 -4.32 10.16
N GLN A 175 22.97 -4.98 10.78
CA GLN A 175 22.99 -5.19 12.23
C GLN A 175 23.05 -3.86 12.99
N SER A 176 23.88 -2.92 12.52
CA SER A 176 23.97 -1.56 13.05
C SER A 176 22.62 -0.83 12.89
N ALA A 177 22.00 -0.93 11.71
CA ALA A 177 20.70 -0.32 11.42
C ALA A 177 19.56 -0.89 12.31
N VAL A 178 19.52 -2.21 12.52
CA VAL A 178 18.53 -2.83 13.42
C VAL A 178 18.71 -2.34 14.86
N LYS A 179 19.95 -2.26 15.34
CA LYS A 179 20.25 -1.81 16.70
C LYS A 179 19.88 -0.33 16.93
N ASN A 180 20.04 0.50 15.90
CA ASN A 180 19.83 1.94 15.97
C ASN A 180 18.48 2.39 15.38
N TRP A 181 17.60 1.44 15.04
CA TRP A 181 16.35 1.73 14.36
C TRP A 181 15.48 2.66 15.18
N THR A 182 15.06 3.76 14.57
CA THR A 182 14.19 4.76 15.20
C THR A 182 13.02 5.06 14.27
N LEU A 183 11.84 4.53 14.58
CA LEU A 183 10.64 4.74 13.76
C LEU A 183 10.27 6.22 13.66
N THR A 184 10.36 6.97 14.76
CA THR A 184 10.03 8.41 14.79
C THR A 184 10.99 9.28 13.97
N ALA A 185 12.12 8.73 13.52
CA ALA A 185 13.04 9.43 12.62
C ALA A 185 12.65 9.26 11.14
N VAL A 186 11.77 8.30 10.82
CA VAL A 186 11.29 8.10 9.45
C VAL A 186 10.45 9.31 9.03
N PRO A 187 10.79 9.99 7.92
CA PRO A 187 10.06 11.16 7.50
C PRO A 187 8.72 10.77 6.85
N GLU A 188 7.76 11.69 6.83
CA GLU A 188 6.50 11.48 6.13
C GLU A 188 6.64 11.56 4.60
N SER A 189 7.62 12.32 4.10
CA SER A 189 8.02 12.39 2.69
C SER A 189 9.54 12.55 2.59
N ALA A 190 10.16 11.96 1.56
CA ALA A 190 11.59 12.06 1.34
C ALA A 190 11.93 12.13 -0.15
N ILE A 191 12.89 12.99 -0.49
CA ILE A 191 13.42 13.13 -1.85
C ILE A 191 14.56 12.11 -1.99
N VAL A 192 14.54 11.36 -3.10
CA VAL A 192 15.57 10.39 -3.42
C VAL A 192 16.62 11.04 -4.32
N ASN A 193 17.89 10.71 -4.07
CA ASN A 193 19.02 11.18 -4.88
C ASN A 193 18.88 10.78 -6.35
N SER A 194 19.50 11.56 -7.24
CA SER A 194 19.46 11.40 -8.70
C SER A 194 19.89 10.01 -9.19
N THR A 195 20.71 9.27 -8.44
CA THR A 195 21.08 7.88 -8.75
C THR A 195 19.87 6.94 -8.91
N PHE A 196 18.74 7.28 -8.31
CA PHE A 196 17.49 6.50 -8.38
C PHE A 196 16.41 7.16 -9.26
N SER A 197 16.77 8.23 -9.98
CA SER A 197 15.89 8.94 -10.88
C SER A 197 16.53 9.06 -12.26
N ASN A 198 15.85 8.56 -13.29
CA ASN A 198 16.25 8.79 -14.68
C ASN A 198 15.94 10.22 -15.17
N ALA A 199 15.66 11.16 -14.26
CA ALA A 199 15.53 12.57 -14.62
C ALA A 199 16.88 13.07 -15.14
N SER A 200 16.95 13.28 -16.46
CA SER A 200 18.06 13.94 -17.13
C SER A 200 18.39 15.23 -16.40
N CYS A 201 19.67 15.42 -16.07
CA CYS A 201 20.21 16.75 -15.77
C CYS A 201 19.94 17.72 -16.92
#